data_AF-A0A5A7MKC7-F1
#
_entry.id   AF-A0A5A7MKC7-F1
#
_cell.length_a   1.000
_cell.length_b   1.000
_cell.length_c   1.000
_cell.angle_alpha   90.00
_cell.angle_beta   90.00
_cell.angle_gamma   90.00
#
_symmetry.space_group_name_H-M   'P 1'
#
loop_
_entity.id
_entity.type
_entity.pdbx_description
1 polymer ?
#
loop_
_entity_poly.entity_id
_entity_poly.type
_entity_poly.pdbx_seq_one_letter_code
_entity_poly.pdbx_strand_id
1 'polypeptide(L)'
;MDEVLPHVQKRHPDILFAIVGMSPTDAVRRLAERPGVLVTGSVPDVRPYVQHAWGVCLPLTIARGIQNKALEAMAMGKRIIATQDALAGIRPCPETQAWWPRTVRI
;
A
#
# COMPACT_ATOMS: atom_id res chain seq x y z
N MET A 1 10.85 5.61 1.23
CA MET A 1 11.25 4.39 1.99
C MET A 1 12.16 4.74 3.15
N ASP A 2 13.21 5.51 2.89
CA ASP A 2 14.18 5.99 3.89
C ASP A 2 13.55 6.77 5.04
N GLU A 3 12.52 7.57 4.75
CA GLU A 3 11.93 8.47 5.74
C GLU A 3 10.96 7.76 6.70
N VAL A 4 10.20 6.77 6.21
CA VAL A 4 9.08 6.19 6.97
C VAL A 4 9.42 4.81 7.52
N LEU A 5 9.95 3.90 6.69
CA LEU A 5 10.11 2.49 7.07
C LEU A 5 11.00 2.30 8.32
N PRO A 6 12.15 3.01 8.47
CA PRO A 6 12.95 2.88 9.69
C PRO A 6 12.22 3.28 10.97
N HIS A 7 11.32 4.27 10.90
CA HIS A 7 10.52 4.71 12.05
C HIS A 7 9.45 3.68 12.44
N VAL A 8 8.93 2.94 11.47
CA VAL A 8 8.01 1.82 11.72
C VAL A 8 8.77 0.63 12.29
N GLN A 9 9.94 0.29 11.72
CA GLN A 9 10.80 -0.80 12.18
C GLN A 9 11.29 -0.62 13.63
N LYS A 10 11.53 0.62 14.09
CA LYS A 10 11.83 0.91 15.50
C LYS A 10 10.75 0.43 16.48
N ARG A 11 9.48 0.39 16.05
CA ARG A 11 8.32 -0.04 16.86
C ARG A 11 7.88 -1.47 16.56
N HIS A 12 8.12 -1.92 15.33
CA HIS A 12 7.77 -3.25 14.83
C HIS A 12 8.97 -3.83 14.07
N PRO A 13 9.96 -4.40 14.77
CA PRO A 13 11.22 -4.86 14.15
C PRO A 13 11.02 -5.90 13.05
N ASP A 14 10.00 -6.76 13.18
CA ASP A 14 9.71 -7.85 12.25
C ASP A 14 8.77 -7.44 11.10
N ILE A 15 8.49 -6.14 10.93
CA ILE A 15 7.59 -5.69 9.88
C ILE A 15 8.20 -5.92 8.49
N LEU A 16 7.39 -6.49 7.60
CA LEU A 16 7.73 -6.68 6.19
C LEU A 16 6.96 -5.68 5.32
N PHE A 17 7.69 -4.89 4.53
CA PHE A 17 7.13 -4.06 3.48
C PHE A 17 7.19 -4.79 2.14
N ALA A 18 6.06 -5.38 1.73
CA ALA A 18 5.96 -6.11 0.46
C ALA A 18 5.51 -5.20 -0.70
N ILE A 19 6.31 -5.18 -1.76
CA ILE A 19 6.01 -4.56 -3.05
C ILE A 19 5.63 -5.66 -4.02
N VAL A 20 4.34 -5.73 -4.33
CA VAL A 20 3.75 -6.79 -5.16
C VAL A 20 3.26 -6.19 -6.48
N GLY A 21 3.77 -6.71 -7.59
CA GLY A 21 3.39 -6.23 -8.91
C GLY A 21 4.38 -6.57 -10.01
N MET A 22 3.84 -6.66 -11.22
CA MET A 22 4.59 -6.98 -12.42
C MET A 22 5.53 -5.83 -12.84
N SER A 23 6.64 -6.20 -13.49
CA SER A 23 7.61 -5.28 -14.12
C SER A 23 8.10 -4.16 -13.19
N PRO A 24 8.67 -4.46 -12.00
CA PRO A 24 9.30 -3.44 -11.18
C PRO A 24 10.42 -2.75 -11.97
N THR A 25 10.61 -1.46 -11.77
CA THR A 25 11.77 -0.75 -12.32
C THR A 25 13.04 -1.18 -11.59
N ASP A 26 14.24 -0.87 -12.14
CA ASP A 26 15.50 -1.15 -11.44
C ASP A 26 15.56 -0.48 -10.07
N ALA A 27 15.06 0.75 -9.98
CA ALA A 27 14.97 1.47 -8.71
C ALA A 27 14.11 0.71 -7.67
N VAL A 28 12.98 0.12 -8.10
CA VAL A 28 12.13 -0.69 -7.22
C VAL A 28 12.80 -2.01 -6.87
N ARG A 29 13.45 -2.70 -7.82
CA ARG A 29 14.21 -3.93 -7.55
C ARG A 29 15.26 -3.73 -6.46
N ARG A 30 16.02 -2.65 -6.53
CA ARG A 30 17.04 -2.30 -5.52
C ARG A 30 16.47 -2.10 -4.11
N LEU A 31 15.17 -1.79 -3.98
CA LEU A 31 14.55 -1.70 -2.65
C LEU A 31 14.58 -3.04 -1.90
N ALA A 32 14.67 -4.18 -2.59
CA ALA A 32 14.80 -5.50 -1.97
C ALA A 32 16.11 -5.69 -1.19
N GLU A 33 17.13 -4.85 -1.45
CA GLU A 33 18.39 -4.86 -0.69
C GLU A 33 18.22 -4.28 0.72
N ARG A 34 17.08 -3.65 1.00
CA ARG A 34 16.79 -3.03 2.30
C ARG A 34 16.23 -4.05 3.29
N PRO A 35 16.66 -4.01 4.57
CA PRO A 35 16.09 -4.85 5.60
C PRO A 35 14.57 -4.68 5.70
N GLY A 36 13.84 -5.80 5.73
CA GLY A 36 12.38 -5.81 5.87
C GLY A 36 11.63 -5.35 4.62
N VAL A 37 12.25 -5.35 3.43
CA VAL A 37 11.55 -5.08 2.15
C VAL A 37 11.54 -6.34 1.28
N LEU A 38 10.37 -6.69 0.76
CA LEU A 38 10.20 -7.77 -0.22
C LEU A 38 9.73 -7.17 -1.54
N VAL A 39 10.39 -7.48 -2.65
CA VAL A 39 9.92 -7.14 -4.00
C VAL A 39 9.67 -8.44 -4.74
N THR A 40 8.41 -8.75 -5.03
CA THR A 40 8.03 -10.07 -5.57
C THR A 40 8.19 -10.16 -7.08
N GLY A 41 8.06 -9.04 -7.79
CA GLY A 41 7.74 -9.08 -9.21
C GLY A 41 6.32 -9.60 -9.45
N SER A 42 6.09 -10.19 -10.64
CA SER A 42 4.78 -10.76 -10.99
C SER A 42 4.47 -11.97 -10.10
N VAL A 43 3.22 -12.05 -9.61
CA VAL A 43 2.72 -13.17 -8.80
C VAL A 43 1.43 -13.71 -9.43
N PRO A 44 1.13 -15.01 -9.29
CA PRO A 44 -0.12 -15.57 -9.81
C PRO A 44 -1.38 -14.97 -9.18
N ASP A 45 -1.28 -14.57 -7.91
CA ASP A 45 -2.37 -13.97 -7.15
C ASP A 45 -1.83 -12.99 -6.11
N VAL A 46 -2.41 -11.79 -6.06
CA VAL A 46 -2.04 -10.74 -5.10
C VAL A 46 -2.75 -10.89 -3.75
N ARG A 47 -3.89 -11.59 -3.71
CA ARG A 47 -4.75 -11.72 -2.52
C ARG A 47 -3.99 -12.30 -1.32
N PRO A 48 -3.09 -13.30 -1.46
CA PRO A 48 -2.31 -13.79 -0.33
C PRO A 48 -1.44 -12.73 0.35
N TYR A 49 -0.96 -11.74 -0.40
CA TYR A 49 -0.17 -10.66 0.16
C TYR A 49 -1.05 -9.63 0.86
N VAL A 50 -2.17 -9.26 0.22
CA VAL A 50 -3.10 -8.28 0.79
C VAL A 50 -3.80 -8.83 2.03
N GLN A 51 -4.22 -10.10 2.04
CA GLN A 51 -4.93 -10.73 3.16
C GLN A 51 -4.09 -10.76 4.45
N HIS A 52 -2.77 -10.89 4.34
CA HIS A 52 -1.85 -10.92 5.49
C HIS A 52 -1.29 -9.54 5.84
N ALA A 53 -1.47 -8.54 4.96
CA ALA A 53 -1.07 -7.18 5.25
C ALA A 53 -1.92 -6.58 6.38
N TRP A 54 -1.26 -5.82 7.26
CA TRP A 54 -1.93 -4.96 8.25
C TRP A 54 -2.62 -3.76 7.59
N GLY A 55 -2.04 -3.26 6.51
CA GLY A 55 -2.58 -2.18 5.69
C GLY A 55 -1.91 -2.12 4.32
N VAL A 56 -2.51 -1.37 3.41
CA VAL A 56 -2.06 -1.18 2.03
C VAL A 56 -1.66 0.27 1.81
N CYS A 57 -0.46 0.49 1.29
CA CYS A 57 0.05 1.83 0.98
C CYS A 57 -0.13 2.16 -0.51
N LEU A 58 -0.76 3.28 -0.83
CA LEU A 58 -0.98 3.80 -2.19
C LEU A 58 -0.41 5.22 -2.32
N PRO A 59 0.94 5.37 -2.41
CA PRO A 59 1.60 6.68 -2.49
C PRO A 59 1.58 7.25 -3.91
N LEU A 60 0.40 7.33 -4.54
CA LEU A 60 0.28 7.76 -5.94
C LEU A 60 0.23 9.30 -6.02
N THR A 61 1.20 9.92 -6.68
CA THR A 61 1.23 11.37 -6.92
C THR A 61 0.57 11.79 -8.23
N ILE A 62 0.32 10.82 -9.12
CA ILE A 62 -0.43 11.01 -10.35
C ILE A 62 -1.41 9.84 -10.45
N ALA A 63 -2.69 10.13 -10.22
CA ALA A 63 -3.77 9.18 -10.40
C ALA A 63 -4.70 9.65 -11.53
N ARG A 64 -4.97 8.77 -12.49
CA ARG A 64 -5.99 9.00 -13.54
C ARG A 64 -7.06 7.93 -13.41
N GLY A 65 -8.32 8.36 -13.34
CA GLY A 65 -9.44 7.47 -13.12
C GLY A 65 -9.48 6.87 -11.71
N ILE A 66 -10.43 5.97 -11.50
CA ILE A 66 -10.59 5.25 -10.24
C ILE A 66 -9.46 4.22 -10.10
N GLN A 67 -8.85 4.17 -8.92
CA GLN A 67 -7.76 3.25 -8.64
C GLN A 67 -8.30 1.92 -8.12
N ASN A 68 -8.33 0.89 -8.98
CA ASN A 68 -8.84 -0.45 -8.61
C ASN A 68 -8.14 -1.03 -7.38
N LYS A 69 -6.82 -0.78 -7.22
CA LYS A 69 -6.05 -1.26 -6.06
C LYS A 69 -6.61 -0.76 -4.72
N ALA A 70 -7.19 0.45 -4.68
CA ALA A 70 -7.87 0.94 -3.48
C ALA A 70 -9.14 0.13 -3.21
N LEU A 71 -9.96 -0.09 -4.24
CA LEU A 71 -11.20 -0.88 -4.12
C LEU A 71 -10.93 -2.34 -3.73
N GLU A 72 -9.91 -2.96 -4.30
CA GLU A 72 -9.46 -4.31 -3.95
C GLU A 72 -9.06 -4.38 -2.46
N ALA A 73 -8.27 -3.43 -1.97
CA ALA A 73 -7.89 -3.36 -0.56
C ALA A 73 -9.10 -3.11 0.36
N MET A 74 -10.03 -2.24 -0.03
CA MET A 74 -11.28 -1.99 0.73
C MET A 74 -12.15 -3.25 0.79
N ALA A 75 -12.32 -3.95 -0.33
CA ALA A 75 -13.09 -5.20 -0.41
C ALA A 75 -12.48 -6.30 0.47
N MET A 76 -11.17 -6.27 0.70
CA MET A 76 -10.45 -7.17 1.61
C MET A 76 -10.39 -6.67 3.06
N GLY A 77 -11.14 -5.62 3.40
CA GLY A 77 -11.22 -5.06 4.75
C GLY A 77 -9.90 -4.47 5.25
N LYS A 78 -9.04 -3.99 4.34
CA LYS A 78 -7.72 -3.47 4.69
C LYS A 78 -7.73 -1.99 4.97
N ARG A 79 -6.92 -1.60 5.96
CA ARG A 79 -6.58 -0.19 6.20
C ARG A 79 -5.80 0.33 5.00
N ILE A 80 -6.15 1.52 4.53
CA ILE A 80 -5.50 2.14 3.38
C ILE A 80 -4.75 3.39 3.84
N ILE A 81 -3.48 3.47 3.45
CA ILE A 81 -2.61 4.64 3.64
C ILE A 81 -2.37 5.20 2.25
N ALA A 82 -3.02 6.30 1.90
CA ALA A 82 -3.07 6.79 0.53
C ALA A 82 -2.94 8.31 0.46
N THR A 83 -2.41 8.78 -0.67
CA THR A 83 -2.56 10.17 -1.09
C THR A 83 -4.03 10.46 -1.42
N GLN A 84 -4.40 11.75 -1.46
CA GLN A 84 -5.74 12.15 -1.88
C GLN A 84 -6.06 11.65 -3.30
N ASP A 85 -5.10 11.78 -4.22
CA ASP A 85 -5.26 11.37 -5.62
C ASP A 85 -5.53 9.86 -5.75
N ALA A 86 -4.90 9.02 -4.92
CA ALA A 86 -5.14 7.59 -4.93
C ALA A 86 -6.57 7.18 -4.53
N LEU A 87 -7.30 8.05 -3.83
CA LEU A 87 -8.70 7.84 -3.43
C LEU A 87 -9.68 8.64 -4.30
N ALA A 88 -9.20 9.32 -5.35
CA ALA A 88 -10.04 10.12 -6.21
C ALA A 88 -11.17 9.27 -6.84
N GLY A 89 -12.40 9.79 -6.75
CA GLY A 89 -13.60 9.10 -7.24
C GLY A 89 -14.21 8.07 -6.27
N ILE A 90 -13.57 7.80 -5.12
CA ILE A 90 -14.12 6.95 -4.06
C ILE A 90 -14.66 7.86 -2.96
N ARG A 91 -15.94 7.72 -2.63
CA ARG A 91 -16.60 8.48 -1.55
C ARG A 91 -16.84 7.58 -0.34
N PRO A 92 -16.68 8.09 0.88
CA PRO A 92 -17.17 7.39 2.05
C PRO A 92 -18.69 7.26 1.98
N CYS A 93 -19.18 6.07 2.30
CA CYS A 93 -20.58 5.83 2.67
C CYS A 93 -20.69 5.70 4.20
N PRO A 94 -21.90 5.81 4.79
CA PRO A 94 -22.10 5.80 6.24
C PRO A 94 -21.37 4.65 6.96
N GLU A 95 -21.36 3.47 6.35
CA GLU A 95 -20.75 2.23 6.86
C GLU A 95 -19.21 2.30 6.91
N THR A 96 -18.62 3.09 6.01
CA THR A 96 -17.15 3.25 5.89
C THR A 96 -16.63 4.50 6.59
N GLN A 97 -17.51 5.41 7.02
CA GLN A 97 -17.16 6.71 7.58
C GLN A 97 -16.19 6.59 8.79
N ALA A 98 -16.43 5.62 9.67
CA ALA A 98 -15.67 5.46 10.92
C ALA A 98 -14.22 4.98 10.71
N TRP A 99 -13.95 4.32 9.59
CA TRP A 99 -12.64 3.74 9.26
C TRP A 99 -12.11 4.22 7.90
N TRP A 100 -12.71 5.28 7.37
CA TRP A 100 -12.27 5.93 6.15
C TRP A 100 -10.80 6.34 6.29
N PRO A 101 -9.96 6.10 5.27
CA PRO A 101 -8.56 6.45 5.31
C PRO A 101 -8.36 7.91 5.72
N ARG A 102 -7.65 8.13 6.83
CA ARG A 102 -7.17 9.48 7.15
C ARG A 102 -6.11 9.83 6.13
N THR A 103 -6.35 10.87 5.36
CA THR A 103 -5.40 11.37 4.38
C THR A 103 -4.17 11.87 5.10
N VAL A 104 -3.04 11.25 4.81
CA VAL A 104 -1.73 11.67 5.28
C VAL A 104 -1.04 12.32 4.08
N ARG A 105 -0.57 13.56 4.24
CA ARG A 105 0.39 14.13 3.28
C ARG A 105 1.70 13.38 3.50
N ILE A 106 2.03 12.50 2.56
CA ILE A 106 3.33 11.85 2.44
C ILE A 106 4.29 12.79 1.72
#